data_AF-A0A7Y2ALB2-F1
#
_entry.id   AF-A0A7Y2ALB2-F1
#
_cell.length_a   1.000
_cell.length_b   1.000
_cell.length_c   1.000
_cell.angle_alpha   90.00
_cell.angle_beta   90.00
_cell.angle_gamma   90.00
#
_symmetry.space_group_name_H-M   'P 1'
#
loop_
_entity.id
_entity.type
_entity.pdbx_description
1 polymer ?
#
loop_
_entity_poly.entity_id
_entity_poly.type
_entity_poly.pdbx_seq_one_letter_code
_entity_poly.pdbx_strand_id
1 'polypeptide(L)'
;MTDSEVSARRHCLYSVLASGILAVSIVIATFIWEDAFWASKAITVLVMPTGLVWLFLFSCGVGFSLRRNRPLGWLFFVVWILFGATFNERIGNWLIQSIEHPGTQVAESDDPLRAVLVLGGGAFLNRLGSGELNRDGERVLSA
;
A
#
# COMPACT_ATOMS: atom_id res chain seq x y z
N MET A 1 9.74 -28.29 -28.76
CA MET A 1 9.21 -27.76 -27.49
C MET A 1 9.52 -28.79 -26.44
N THR A 2 10.53 -28.54 -25.62
CA THR A 2 11.11 -29.54 -24.71
C THR A 2 10.28 -29.65 -23.43
N ASP A 3 10.24 -30.83 -22.79
CA ASP A 3 9.47 -31.07 -21.56
C ASP A 3 9.78 -30.07 -20.42
N SER A 4 10.98 -29.50 -20.44
CA SER A 4 11.42 -28.42 -19.55
C SER A 4 10.59 -27.14 -19.69
N GLU A 5 10.19 -26.76 -20.90
CA GLU A 5 9.42 -25.54 -21.17
C GLU A 5 7.97 -25.68 -20.69
N VAL A 6 7.38 -26.87 -20.86
CA VAL A 6 6.01 -27.17 -20.42
C VAL A 6 5.94 -27.13 -18.89
N SER A 7 6.93 -27.73 -18.21
CA SER A 7 7.05 -27.68 -16.76
C SER A 7 7.25 -26.23 -16.26
N ALA A 8 8.13 -25.46 -16.90
CA ALA A 8 8.38 -24.07 -16.53
C ALA A 8 7.13 -23.18 -16.66
N ARG A 9 6.33 -23.37 -17.71
CA ARG A 9 5.05 -22.65 -17.93
C ARG A 9 4.03 -22.98 -16.85
N ARG A 10 3.90 -24.26 -16.48
CA ARG A 10 2.98 -24.68 -15.39
C ARG A 10 3.35 -24.02 -14.07
N HIS A 11 4.63 -24.00 -13.71
CA HIS A 11 5.08 -23.34 -12.47
C HIS A 11 4.82 -21.83 -12.47
N CYS A 12 5.00 -21.16 -13.62
CA CYS A 12 4.68 -19.74 -13.77
C CYS A 12 3.17 -19.48 -13.63
N LEU A 13 2.34 -20.33 -14.23
CA LEU A 13 0.89 -20.22 -14.11
C LEU A 13 0.44 -20.41 -12.65
N TYR A 14 0.98 -21.41 -11.95
CA TYR A 14 0.65 -21.65 -10.55
C TYR A 14 1.08 -20.50 -9.63
N SER A 15 2.24 -19.88 -9.87
CA SER A 15 2.66 -18.73 -9.07
C SER A 15 1.77 -17.50 -9.30
N VAL A 16 1.32 -17.26 -10.53
CA VAL A 16 0.41 -16.14 -10.84
C VAL A 16 -0.97 -16.38 -10.22
N LEU A 17 -1.49 -17.61 -10.32
CA LEU A 17 -2.74 -17.98 -9.66
C LEU A 17 -2.65 -17.84 -8.14
N ALA A 18 -1.53 -18.25 -7.53
CA ALA A 18 -1.32 -18.09 -6.10
C ALA A 18 -1.35 -16.61 -5.66
N SER A 19 -0.74 -15.70 -6.43
CA SER A 19 -0.83 -14.26 -6.15
C SER A 19 -2.25 -13.71 -6.34
N GLY A 20 -2.99 -14.19 -7.34
CA GLY A 20 -4.39 -13.80 -7.55
C GLY A 20 -5.29 -14.24 -6.40
N ILE A 21 -5.12 -15.48 -5.92
CA ILE A 21 -5.83 -16.01 -4.76
C ILE A 21 -5.50 -15.19 -3.52
N LEU A 22 -4.22 -14.85 -3.30
CA LEU A 22 -3.80 -14.00 -2.20
C LEU A 22 -4.51 -12.65 -2.24
N ALA A 23 -4.50 -11.96 -3.38
CA ALA A 23 -5.16 -10.66 -3.54
C ALA A 23 -6.67 -10.74 -3.23
N VAL A 24 -7.37 -11.72 -3.80
CA VAL A 24 -8.81 -11.93 -3.55
C VAL A 24 -9.07 -12.26 -2.08
N SER A 25 -8.22 -13.09 -1.45
CA SER A 25 -8.37 -13.45 -0.04
C SER A 25 -8.24 -12.24 0.89
N ILE A 26 -7.34 -11.30 0.58
CA ILE A 26 -7.20 -10.05 1.34
C ILE A 26 -8.45 -9.20 1.20
N VAL A 27 -8.96 -9.01 -0.02
CA VAL A 27 -10.18 -8.22 -0.26
C VAL A 27 -11.39 -8.80 0.46
N ILE A 28 -11.56 -10.13 0.40
CA ILE A 28 -12.66 -10.81 1.09
C ILE A 28 -12.50 -10.68 2.61
N ALA A 29 -11.29 -10.87 3.14
CA ALA A 29 -11.04 -10.71 4.57
C ALA A 29 -11.34 -9.28 5.05
N THR A 30 -10.92 -8.26 4.30
CA THR A 30 -11.22 -6.85 4.60
C THR A 30 -12.73 -6.59 4.53
N PHE A 31 -13.43 -7.16 3.55
CA PHE A 31 -14.88 -7.02 3.43
C PHE A 31 -15.62 -7.60 4.63
N ILE A 32 -15.16 -8.74 5.17
CA ILE A 32 -15.79 -9.40 6.32
C ILE A 32 -15.51 -8.64 7.62
N TRP A 33 -14.34 -7.99 7.76
CA TRP A 33 -13.91 -7.38 9.03
C TRP A 33 -14.27 -5.91 9.20
N GLU A 34 -14.20 -5.10 8.14
CA GLU A 34 -14.28 -3.63 8.28
C GLU A 34 -15.40 -2.95 7.47
N ASP A 35 -16.07 -3.64 6.55
CA ASP A 35 -17.08 -3.15 5.58
C ASP A 35 -16.59 -2.89 4.14
N ALA A 36 -17.56 -2.72 3.24
CA ALA A 36 -17.37 -2.53 1.80
C ALA A 36 -16.49 -1.32 1.42
N PHE A 37 -16.48 -0.28 2.25
CA PHE A 37 -15.65 0.91 2.02
C PHE A 37 -14.15 0.56 2.10
N TRP A 38 -13.74 -0.18 3.12
CA TRP A 38 -12.35 -0.60 3.30
C TRP A 38 -11.92 -1.64 2.28
N ALA A 39 -12.82 -2.54 1.89
CA ALA A 39 -12.57 -3.49 0.80
C ALA A 39 -12.28 -2.77 -0.53
N SER A 40 -13.00 -1.68 -0.83
CA SER A 40 -12.78 -0.87 -2.03
C SER A 40 -11.41 -0.17 -2.01
N LYS A 41 -10.99 0.31 -0.83
CA LYS A 41 -9.62 0.84 -0.64
C LYS A 41 -8.57 -0.23 -0.85
N ALA A 42 -8.76 -1.43 -0.29
CA ALA A 42 -7.82 -2.54 -0.45
C ALA A 42 -7.65 -2.94 -1.93
N ILE A 43 -8.75 -3.00 -2.70
CA ILE A 43 -8.69 -3.23 -4.15
C ILE A 43 -7.86 -2.15 -4.84
N THR A 44 -8.11 -0.88 -4.51
CA THR A 44 -7.41 0.26 -5.13
C THR A 44 -5.90 0.18 -4.86
N VAL A 45 -5.51 -0.09 -3.61
CA VAL A 45 -4.10 -0.23 -3.21
C VAL A 45 -3.43 -1.44 -3.89
N LEU A 46 -4.14 -2.56 -4.04
CA LEU A 46 -3.60 -3.75 -4.71
C LEU A 46 -3.36 -3.54 -6.21
N VAL A 47 -4.13 -2.66 -6.85
CA VAL A 47 -3.98 -2.31 -8.27
C VAL A 47 -2.92 -1.23 -8.50
N MET A 48 -2.58 -0.45 -7.48
CA MET A 48 -1.47 0.51 -7.57
C MET A 48 -0.13 -0.18 -7.86
N PRO A 49 0.84 0.52 -8.48
CA PRO A 49 2.14 -0.05 -8.82
C PRO A 49 2.84 -0.75 -7.63
N THR A 50 2.70 -0.18 -6.44
CA THR A 50 3.24 -0.75 -5.19
C THR A 50 2.60 -2.11 -4.84
N GLY A 51 1.28 -2.23 -4.97
CA GLY A 51 0.55 -3.50 -4.77
C GLY A 51 0.93 -4.55 -5.81
N LEU A 52 1.10 -4.15 -7.07
CA LEU A 52 1.56 -5.04 -8.14
C LEU A 52 2.98 -5.56 -7.90
N VAL A 53 3.90 -4.70 -7.46
CA VAL A 53 5.26 -5.12 -7.08
C VAL A 53 5.23 -6.11 -5.92
N TRP A 54 4.39 -5.87 -4.91
CA TRP A 54 4.23 -6.77 -3.78
C TRP A 54 3.68 -8.15 -4.19
N LEU A 55 2.65 -8.20 -5.04
CA LEU A 55 2.12 -9.46 -5.59
C LEU A 55 3.12 -10.17 -6.51
N PHE A 56 3.92 -9.41 -7.27
CA PHE A 56 4.98 -9.97 -8.11
C PHE A 56 6.09 -10.63 -7.30
N LEU A 57 6.53 -10.00 -6.21
CA LEU A 57 7.51 -10.58 -5.28
C LEU A 57 7.00 -11.89 -4.67
N PHE A 58 5.73 -11.92 -4.26
CA PHE A 58 5.08 -13.15 -3.78
C PHE A 58 5.05 -14.23 -4.86
N SER A 59 4.65 -13.86 -6.08
CA SER A 59 4.61 -14.78 -7.23
C SER A 59 6.00 -15.38 -7.52
N CYS A 60 7.06 -14.56 -7.50
CA CYS A 60 8.43 -15.03 -7.65
C CYS A 60 8.83 -16.01 -6.54
N GLY A 61 8.53 -15.71 -5.28
CA GLY A 61 8.82 -16.59 -4.14
C GLY A 61 8.15 -17.96 -4.26
N VAL A 62 6.88 -17.99 -4.66
CA VAL A 62 6.14 -19.24 -4.93
C VAL A 62 6.77 -19.98 -6.12
N GLY A 63 7.05 -19.29 -7.23
CA GLY A 63 7.62 -19.89 -8.44
C GLY A 63 8.98 -20.55 -8.21
N PHE A 64 9.89 -19.88 -7.48
CA PHE A 64 11.19 -20.45 -7.13
C PHE A 64 11.09 -21.61 -6.12
N SER A 65 10.14 -21.53 -5.20
CA SER A 65 9.86 -22.62 -4.24
C SER A 65 9.35 -23.88 -4.94
N LEU A 66 8.45 -23.73 -5.92
CA LEU A 66 7.93 -24.84 -6.73
C LEU A 66 9.01 -25.50 -7.60
N ARG A 67 10.02 -24.73 -8.06
CA ARG A 67 11.19 -25.26 -8.77
C ARG A 67 12.24 -25.92 -7.86
N ARG A 68 11.90 -26.18 -6.59
CA ARG A 68 12.80 -26.70 -5.54
C ARG A 68 14.03 -25.82 -5.24
N ASN A 69 14.07 -24.58 -5.73
CA ASN A 69 15.11 -23.63 -5.40
C ASN A 69 14.73 -22.82 -4.16
N ARG A 70 14.74 -23.51 -3.01
CA ARG A 70 14.34 -22.98 -1.70
C ARG A 70 15.10 -21.74 -1.24
N PRO A 71 16.43 -21.59 -1.43
CA PRO A 71 17.12 -20.39 -0.96
C PRO A 71 16.66 -19.14 -1.72
N LEU A 72 16.45 -19.22 -3.03
CA LEU A 72 15.88 -18.10 -3.80
C LEU A 72 14.43 -17.84 -3.40
N GLY A 73 13.62 -18.88 -3.21
CA GLY A 73 12.25 -18.73 -2.72
C GLY A 73 12.18 -17.97 -1.40
N TRP A 74 13.02 -18.35 -0.43
CA TRP A 74 13.13 -17.67 0.85
C TRP A 74 13.58 -16.21 0.73
N LEU A 75 14.56 -15.92 -0.13
CA LEU A 75 14.99 -14.55 -0.39
C LEU A 75 13.81 -13.67 -0.85
N PHE A 76 13.03 -14.13 -1.82
CA PHE A 76 11.86 -13.39 -2.31
C PHE A 76 10.78 -13.23 -1.23
N PHE A 77 10.53 -14.23 -0.39
CA PHE A 77 9.59 -14.10 0.72
C PHE A 77 10.07 -13.10 1.79
N VAL A 78 11.37 -13.10 2.12
CA VAL A 78 11.94 -12.12 3.04
C VAL A 78 11.81 -10.71 2.47
N VAL A 79 12.17 -10.52 1.20
CA VAL A 79 12.01 -9.22 0.53
C VAL A 79 10.55 -8.80 0.46
N TRP A 80 9.63 -9.74 0.21
CA TRP A 80 8.18 -9.48 0.20
C TRP A 80 7.65 -9.01 1.56
N ILE A 81 8.08 -9.65 2.65
CA ILE A 81 7.73 -9.24 4.02
C ILE A 81 8.31 -7.86 4.34
N LEU A 82 9.61 -7.65 4.04
CA LEU A 82 10.27 -6.37 4.30
C LEU A 82 9.62 -5.24 3.49
N PHE A 83 9.31 -5.48 2.22
CA PHE A 83 8.64 -4.50 1.38
C PHE A 83 7.25 -4.15 1.94
N GLY A 84 6.45 -5.14 2.32
CA GLY A 84 5.14 -4.90 2.95
C GLY A 84 5.25 -4.17 4.30
N ALA A 85 6.29 -4.45 5.08
CA ALA A 85 6.54 -3.78 6.34
C ALA A 85 6.98 -2.32 6.14
N THR A 86 7.94 -2.07 5.26
CA THR A 86 8.52 -0.74 4.99
C THR A 86 7.53 0.20 4.30
N PHE A 87 6.72 -0.30 3.37
CA PHE A 87 5.71 0.49 2.66
C PHE A 87 4.34 0.49 3.37
N ASN A 88 4.33 0.31 4.68
CA ASN A 88 3.14 0.54 5.49
C ASN A 88 2.92 2.05 5.67
N GLU A 89 1.67 2.52 5.54
CA GLU A 89 1.27 3.93 5.75
C GLU A 89 1.88 4.52 7.02
N ARG A 90 2.02 3.73 8.10
CA ARG A 90 2.65 4.21 9.34
C ARG A 90 4.11 4.61 9.18
N ILE A 91 4.89 3.86 8.40
CA ILE A 91 6.31 4.14 8.19
C ILE A 91 6.47 5.27 7.18
N GLY A 92 5.63 5.31 6.15
CA GLY A 92 5.56 6.43 5.21
C GLY A 92 5.27 7.76 5.93
N ASN A 93 4.23 7.78 6.77
CA ASN A 93 3.88 8.97 7.56
C ASN A 93 4.97 9.33 8.57
N TRP A 94 5.61 8.34 9.20
CA TRP A 94 6.73 8.61 10.11
C TRP A 94 7.92 9.23 9.39
N LEU A 95 8.24 8.75 8.18
CA LEU A 95 9.32 9.29 7.36
C LEU A 95 8.99 10.71 6.88
N ILE A 96 7.77 10.94 6.39
CA ILE A 96 7.29 12.27 5.97
C ILE A 96 7.37 13.25 7.15
N GLN A 97 6.82 12.88 8.32
CA GLN A 97 6.89 13.71 9.52
C GLN A 97 8.32 13.99 10.00
N SER A 98 9.27 13.09 9.72
CA SER A 98 10.69 13.31 10.07
C SER A 98 11.41 14.27 9.12
N ILE A 99 10.93 14.41 7.88
CA ILE A 99 11.53 15.22 6.82
C ILE A 99 10.83 16.57 6.67
N GLU A 100 9.54 16.64 7.02
CA GLU A 100 8.81 17.90 7.15
C GLU A 100 9.53 18.79 8.16
N HIS A 101 10.27 19.76 7.63
CA HIS A 101 10.67 20.93 8.39
C HIS A 101 9.41 21.53 9.03
N PRO A 102 9.49 22.04 10.28
CA PRO A 102 8.37 22.73 10.89
C PRO A 102 7.98 23.87 9.97
N GLY A 103 6.94 23.64 9.18
CA GLY A 103 6.50 24.63 8.21
C GLY A 103 6.10 25.85 9.00
N THR A 104 6.67 26.98 8.63
CA THR A 104 6.29 28.31 9.09
C THR A 104 4.80 28.34 9.37
N GLN A 105 4.46 28.62 10.63
CA GLN A 105 3.08 28.79 11.09
C GLN A 105 2.37 29.64 10.04
N VAL A 106 1.36 29.06 9.38
CA VAL A 106 0.47 29.85 8.54
C VAL A 106 -0.12 30.88 9.50
N ALA A 107 0.09 32.16 9.22
CA ALA A 107 -0.41 33.23 10.05
C ALA A 107 -1.89 32.97 10.31
N GLU A 108 -2.29 32.88 11.59
CA GLU A 108 -3.70 32.85 11.96
C GLU A 108 -4.33 34.09 11.33
N SER A 109 -5.15 33.87 10.31
CA SER A 109 -6.00 34.91 9.75
C SER A 109 -7.22 34.97 10.64
N ASP A 110 -7.44 36.11 11.29
CA ASP A 110 -8.64 36.41 12.06
C ASP A 110 -9.91 36.54 11.18
N ASP A 111 -9.78 36.39 9.86
CA ASP A 111 -10.93 36.43 8.97
C ASP A 111 -11.75 35.13 9.06
N PRO A 112 -13.07 35.22 9.34
CA PRO A 112 -13.91 34.04 9.43
C PRO A 112 -13.98 33.33 8.08
N LEU A 113 -13.49 32.07 8.04
CA LEU A 113 -13.64 31.17 6.91
C LEU A 113 -15.13 31.06 6.53
N ARG A 114 -15.49 31.53 5.34
CA ARG A 114 -16.89 31.52 4.86
C ARG A 114 -17.36 30.14 4.39
N ALA A 115 -16.44 29.28 3.98
CA ALA A 115 -16.71 27.90 3.59
C ALA A 115 -15.45 27.04 3.71
N VAL A 116 -15.63 25.77 4.07
CA VAL A 116 -14.58 24.74 4.03
C VAL A 116 -15.05 23.67 3.04
N LEU A 117 -14.31 23.49 1.96
CA LEU A 117 -14.54 22.41 1.00
C LEU A 117 -13.55 21.28 1.28
N VAL A 118 -14.07 20.14 1.73
CA VAL A 118 -13.25 18.94 1.97
C VAL A 118 -13.31 18.06 0.72
N LEU A 119 -12.27 18.13 -0.12
CA LEU A 119 -12.13 17.30 -1.31
C LEU A 119 -11.58 15.91 -0.94
N GLY A 120 -12.42 15.09 -0.31
CA GLY A 120 -12.15 13.65 -0.10
C GLY A 120 -10.95 13.32 0.79
N GLY A 121 -11.23 13.02 2.06
CA GLY A 121 -10.22 12.79 3.09
C GLY A 121 -10.76 13.33 4.41
N GLY A 122 -10.50 12.65 5.53
CA GLY A 122 -10.89 13.18 6.85
C GLY A 122 -9.97 14.33 7.23
N ALA A 123 -10.49 15.34 7.93
CA ALA A 123 -9.63 16.36 8.53
C ALA A 123 -8.92 15.75 9.76
N PHE A 124 -7.60 15.84 9.81
CA PHE A 124 -6.79 15.39 10.94
C PHE A 124 -6.02 16.56 11.53
N LEU A 125 -5.79 16.54 12.85
CA LEU A 125 -4.87 17.46 13.49
C LEU A 125 -3.47 16.87 13.44
N ASN A 126 -2.50 17.61 12.91
CA ASN A 126 -1.09 17.24 13.03
C ASN A 126 -0.62 17.40 14.49
N ARG A 127 0.55 16.87 14.81
CA ARG A 127 1.28 17.01 16.08
C ARG A 127 1.46 18.48 16.53
N LEU A 128 1.36 19.43 15.61
CA LEU A 128 1.43 20.87 15.83
C LEU A 128 0.07 21.55 16.04
N GLY A 129 -1.04 20.80 16.04
CA GLY A 129 -2.39 21.34 16.20
C GLY A 129 -2.98 22.00 14.95
N SER A 130 -2.26 21.98 13.83
CA SER A 130 -2.75 22.45 12.53
C SER A 130 -3.67 21.42 11.87
N GLY A 131 -4.78 21.89 11.31
CA GLY A 131 -5.71 21.05 10.53
C GLY A 131 -5.14 20.69 9.17
N GLU A 132 -5.14 19.40 8.84
CA GLU A 132 -4.70 18.82 7.58
C GLU A 132 -5.86 18.09 6.90
N LEU A 133 -5.92 18.21 5.58
CA LEU A 133 -6.97 17.65 4.72
C LEU A 133 -6.79 16.14 4.48
N ASN A 134 -5.55 15.64 4.66
CA ASN A 134 -5.20 14.24 4.54
C ASN A 134 -3.94 13.93 5.37
N ARG A 135 -3.68 12.66 5.67
CA ARG A 135 -2.50 12.19 6.46
C ARG A 135 -1.16 12.40 5.76
N ASP A 136 -1.19 12.73 4.47
CA ASP A 136 -0.03 12.98 3.62
C ASP A 136 0.47 14.45 3.69
N GLY A 137 0.04 15.22 4.71
CA GLY A 137 0.49 16.61 4.93
C GLY A 137 -0.18 17.65 4.02
N GLU A 138 -1.32 17.29 3.39
CA GLU A 138 -2.05 18.23 2.53
C GLU A 138 -2.70 19.32 3.38
N ARG A 139 -2.23 20.56 3.22
CA ARG A 139 -2.65 21.70 4.02
C ARG A 139 -4.02 22.18 3.58
N VAL A 140 -4.84 22.59 4.55
CA VAL A 140 -6.06 23.35 4.26
C VAL A 140 -5.66 24.71 3.71
N LEU A 141 -5.70 24.85 2.39
CA LEU A 141 -5.53 26.12 1.71
C LEU A 141 -6.86 26.88 1.78
N SER A 142 -6.87 28.01 2.48
CA SER A 142 -7.93 29.01 2.32
C SER A 142 -7.77 29.71 0.98
N ALA A 143 -8.87 29.89 0.27
CA ALA A 143 -8.97 30.72 -0.94
C ALA A 143 -9.87 31.93 -0.64
#